data_AF-A0AAN1XX52-F1
#
_entry.id   AF-A0AAN1XX52-F1
#
_cell.length_a   1.000
_cell.length_b   1.000
_cell.length_c   1.000
_cell.angle_alpha   90.00
_cell.angle_beta   90.00
_cell.angle_gamma   90.00
#
_symmetry.space_group_name_H-M   'P 1'
#
loop_
_entity.id
_entity.type
_entity.pdbx_description
1 polymer ?
#
loop_
_entity_poly.entity_id
_entity_poly.type
_entity_poly.pdbx_seq_one_letter_code
_entity_poly.pdbx_strand_id
1 'polypeptide(L)'
;MAWEAVTAIATAFIGAVIAVTAIIALREVRVGAAQVRATRHQLEHLQKATQFEGALAVFAELDSDMQTEARHYVQFELGAKLEDDAYRDEVAFVNGADEMVHRELIV
;
A
#
# COMPACT_ATOMS: atom_id res chain seq x y z
N MET A 1 30.86 -34.31 53.89
CA MET A 1 30.31 -33.03 54.38
C MET A 1 30.72 -31.82 53.51
N ALA A 2 31.98 -31.65 53.08
CA ALA A 2 32.35 -30.49 52.24
C ALA A 2 31.79 -30.50 50.79
N TRP A 3 31.59 -31.69 50.21
CA TRP A 3 31.12 -31.84 48.82
C TRP A 3 29.65 -31.42 48.60
N GLU A 4 28.76 -31.73 49.55
CA GLU A 4 27.34 -31.35 49.49
C GLU A 4 27.15 -29.82 49.54
N ALA A 5 27.97 -29.13 50.33
CA ALA A 5 27.96 -27.67 50.41
C ALA A 5 28.38 -27.02 49.07
N VAL A 6 29.38 -27.60 48.39
CA VAL A 6 29.82 -27.12 47.06
C VAL A 6 28.73 -27.31 46.01
N THR A 7 28.03 -28.45 46.02
CA THR A 7 26.92 -28.70 45.09
C THR A 7 25.72 -27.78 45.36
N ALA A 8 25.38 -27.52 46.62
CA ALA A 8 24.29 -26.62 46.98
C ALA A 8 24.56 -25.18 46.51
N ILE A 9 25.80 -24.71 46.67
CA ILE A 9 26.22 -23.38 46.20
C ILE A 9 26.18 -23.31 44.67
N ALA A 10 26.63 -24.36 43.97
CA ALA A 10 26.59 -24.43 42.51
C ALA A 10 25.15 -24.39 41.97
N THR A 11 24.22 -25.13 42.59
CA THR A 11 22.80 -25.12 42.19
C THR A 11 22.16 -23.76 42.45
N ALA A 12 22.45 -23.12 43.58
CA ALA A 12 21.96 -21.77 43.89
C ALA A 12 22.48 -20.74 42.88
N PHE A 13 23.75 -20.86 42.47
CA PHE A 13 24.36 -19.97 41.48
C PHE A 13 23.72 -20.13 40.09
N ILE A 14 23.50 -21.37 39.64
CA ILE A 14 22.82 -21.64 38.36
C ILE A 14 21.39 -21.10 38.38
N GLY A 15 20.67 -21.31 39.48
CA GLY A 15 19.32 -20.76 39.65
C GLY A 15 19.30 -19.23 39.56
N ALA A 16 20.28 -18.56 40.16
CA ALA A 16 20.41 -17.11 40.10
C ALA A 16 20.68 -16.61 38.66
N VAL A 17 21.55 -17.29 37.91
CA VAL A 17 21.84 -16.96 36.51
C VAL A 17 20.58 -17.09 35.66
N ILE A 18 19.84 -18.19 35.79
CA ILE A 18 18.58 -18.41 35.06
C ILE A 18 17.56 -17.31 35.39
N ALA A 19 17.43 -16.94 36.67
CA ALA A 19 16.53 -15.88 37.09
C ALA A 19 16.91 -14.52 36.49
N VAL A 20 18.20 -14.17 36.48
CA VAL A 20 18.70 -12.92 35.87
C VAL A 20 18.44 -12.91 34.37
N THR A 21 18.75 -14.01 33.66
CA THR A 21 18.49 -14.12 32.22
C THR A 21 17.00 -13.97 31.90
N ALA A 22 16.11 -14.58 32.69
CA ALA A 22 14.67 -14.45 32.52
C ALA A 22 14.18 -13.00 32.73
N ILE A 23 14.72 -12.30 33.73
CA ILE A 23 14.38 -10.89 33.99
C ILE A 23 14.82 -9.99 32.83
N ILE A 24 16.02 -10.21 32.28
CA ILE A 24 16.53 -9.45 31.14
C ILE A 24 15.66 -9.70 29.90
N ALA A 25 15.36 -10.97 29.60
CA ALA A 25 14.50 -11.33 28.46
C ALA A 25 13.10 -10.71 28.56
N LEU A 26 12.50 -10.70 29.76
CA LEU A 26 11.20 -10.06 29.99
C LEU A 26 11.25 -8.53 29.78
N ARG A 27 12.38 -7.91 30.13
CA ARG A 27 12.57 -6.47 29.95
C ARG A 27 12.73 -6.11 28.47
N GLU A 28 13.49 -6.90 27.72
CA GLU A 28 13.68 -6.72 26.28
C GLU A 28 12.36 -6.86 25.51
N VAL A 29 11.53 -7.87 25.84
CA VAL A 29 10.21 -8.05 25.21
C VAL A 29 9.29 -6.86 25.48
N ARG A 30 9.30 -6.31 26.70
CA ARG A 30 8.49 -5.13 27.04
C ARG A 30 8.94 -3.87 26.30
N VAL A 31 10.24 -3.65 26.17
CA VAL A 31 10.80 -2.49 25.44
C VAL A 31 10.56 -2.64 23.94
N GLY A 32 10.81 -3.82 23.37
CA GLY A 32 10.54 -4.12 21.96
C GLY A 32 9.08 -3.93 21.59
N ALA A 33 8.14 -4.36 22.46
CA ALA A 33 6.71 -4.16 22.24
C ALA A 33 6.26 -2.68 22.33
N ALA A 34 6.97 -1.85 23.10
CA ALA A 34 6.72 -0.41 23.13
C ALA A 34 7.22 0.26 21.84
N GLN A 35 8.40 -0.14 21.36
CA GLN A 35 9.01 0.37 20.15
C GLN A 35 8.18 0.02 18.89
N VAL A 36 7.69 -1.22 18.80
CA VAL A 36 6.80 -1.67 17.70
C VAL A 36 5.50 -0.88 17.65
N ARG A 37 4.93 -0.50 18.80
CA ARG A 37 3.69 0.31 18.84
C ARG A 37 3.90 1.73 18.34
N ALA A 38 5.04 2.35 18.69
CA ALA A 38 5.38 3.68 18.20
C ALA A 38 5.62 3.68 16.68
N THR A 39 6.31 2.67 16.15
CA THR A 39 6.57 2.54 14.71
C THR A 39 5.28 2.28 13.91
N ARG A 40 4.36 1.46 14.44
CA ARG A 40 3.04 1.24 13.78
C ARG A 40 2.26 2.55 13.61
N HIS A 41 2.25 3.40 14.62
CA HIS A 41 1.51 4.66 14.55
C HIS A 41 2.09 5.64 13.52
N GLN A 42 3.41 5.64 13.35
CA GLN A 42 4.09 6.40 12.29
C GLN A 42 3.81 5.83 10.90
N LEU A 43 3.79 4.50 10.76
CA LEU A 43 3.46 3.83 9.50
C LEU A 43 2.02 4.11 9.06
N GLU A 44 1.05 4.16 9.98
CA GLU A 44 -0.34 4.50 9.65
C GLU A 44 -0.49 5.93 9.12
N HIS A 45 0.27 6.88 9.68
CA HIS A 45 0.27 8.27 9.20
C HIS A 45 0.90 8.39 7.81
N LEU A 46 2.03 7.70 7.58
CA LEU A 46 2.68 7.65 6.27
C LEU A 46 1.80 6.96 5.24
N GLN A 47 1.16 5.85 5.60
CA GLN A 47 0.26 5.12 4.71
C GLN A 47 -0.94 6.00 4.28
N LYS A 48 -1.54 6.75 5.20
CA LYS A 48 -2.63 7.68 4.86
C LYS A 48 -2.16 8.82 3.97
N ALA A 49 -0.97 9.37 4.24
CA ALA A 49 -0.39 10.43 3.40
C ALA A 49 -0.11 9.93 1.97
N THR A 50 0.49 8.75 1.82
CA THR A 50 0.77 8.15 0.51
C THR A 50 -0.50 7.75 -0.23
N GLN A 51 -1.52 7.25 0.47
CA GLN A 51 -2.83 6.96 -0.14
C GLN A 51 -3.50 8.22 -0.67
N PHE A 52 -3.37 9.33 0.04
CA PHE A 52 -3.91 10.62 -0.39
C PHE A 52 -3.15 11.17 -1.61
N GLU A 53 -1.82 11.03 -1.64
CA GLU A 53 -0.99 11.43 -2.77
C GLU A 53 -1.26 10.58 -4.02
N GLY A 54 -1.42 9.26 -3.85
CA GLY A 54 -1.84 8.38 -4.94
C GLY A 54 -3.25 8.68 -5.46
N ALA A 55 -4.20 8.98 -4.57
CA ALA A 55 -5.54 9.41 -4.98
C ALA A 55 -5.50 10.74 -5.75
N LEU A 56 -4.71 11.71 -5.27
CA LEU A 56 -4.51 13.00 -5.96
C LEU A 56 -3.90 12.82 -7.35
N ALA A 57 -2.95 11.91 -7.52
CA ALA A 57 -2.37 11.62 -8.84
C ALA A 57 -3.41 11.04 -9.81
N VAL A 58 -4.29 10.15 -9.35
CA VAL A 58 -5.39 9.62 -10.17
C VAL A 58 -6.39 10.73 -10.53
N PHE A 59 -6.74 11.60 -9.58
CA PHE A 59 -7.62 12.74 -9.87
C PHE A 59 -6.99 13.74 -10.84
N ALA A 60 -5.67 13.96 -10.75
CA ALA A 60 -4.95 14.81 -11.68
C ALA A 60 -4.91 14.22 -13.10
N GLU A 61 -4.77 12.90 -13.23
CA GLU A 61 -4.84 12.21 -14.53
C GLU A 61 -6.24 12.31 -15.15
N LEU A 62 -7.28 12.19 -14.31
CA LEU A 62 -8.67 12.39 -14.74
C LEU A 62 -8.91 13.80 -15.26
N ASP A 63 -8.29 14.82 -14.67
CA ASP A 63 -8.36 16.22 -15.12
C ASP A 63 -7.36 16.57 -16.23
N SER A 64 -6.71 15.58 -16.85
CA SER A 64 -5.88 15.84 -18.02
C SER A 64 -6.71 16.44 -19.16
N ASP A 65 -6.08 17.29 -19.99
CA ASP A 65 -6.73 17.89 -21.16
C ASP A 65 -7.31 16.81 -22.09
N MET A 66 -6.60 15.68 -22.21
CA MET A 66 -7.02 14.52 -23.00
C MET A 66 -8.31 13.87 -22.47
N GLN A 67 -8.42 13.66 -21.15
CA GLN A 67 -9.64 13.12 -20.53
C GLN A 67 -10.81 14.10 -20.56
N THR A 68 -10.51 15.39 -20.45
CA THR A 68 -11.52 16.45 -20.58
C THR A 68 -12.10 16.48 -21.99
N GLU A 69 -11.23 16.40 -23.00
CA GLU A 69 -11.60 16.37 -24.42
C GLU A 69 -12.35 15.07 -24.79
N ALA A 70 -11.91 13.92 -24.27
CA ALA A 70 -12.59 12.65 -24.45
C ALA A 70 -14.01 12.65 -23.84
N ARG A 71 -14.16 13.19 -22.62
CA ARG A 71 -15.48 13.35 -21.98
C ARG A 71 -16.39 14.31 -22.75
N HIS A 72 -15.83 15.41 -23.26
CA HIS A 72 -16.57 16.33 -24.14
C HIS A 72 -17.04 15.63 -25.41
N TYR A 73 -16.15 14.88 -26.07
CA TYR A 73 -16.46 14.12 -27.27
C TYR A 73 -17.60 13.12 -27.04
N VAL A 74 -17.52 12.31 -25.98
CA VAL A 74 -18.59 11.34 -25.63
C VAL A 74 -19.91 12.05 -25.33
N GLN A 75 -19.87 13.20 -24.64
CA GLN A 75 -21.08 13.91 -24.23
C GLN A 75 -21.80 14.64 -25.37
N PHE A 76 -21.05 15.21 -26.33
CA PHE A 76 -21.61 16.14 -27.31
C PHE A 76 -21.46 15.70 -28.76
N GLU A 77 -20.46 14.89 -29.09
CA GLU A 77 -20.06 14.62 -30.49
C GLU A 77 -20.30 13.18 -30.91
N LEU A 78 -20.14 12.22 -29.99
CA LEU A 78 -20.27 10.78 -30.27
C LEU A 78 -21.63 10.42 -30.84
N GLY A 79 -22.71 11.02 -30.33
CA GLY A 79 -24.07 10.75 -30.83
C GLY A 79 -24.22 11.04 -32.32
N ALA A 80 -23.71 12.18 -32.78
CA ALA A 80 -23.75 12.55 -34.20
C ALA A 80 -22.76 11.70 -35.04
N LYS A 81 -21.61 11.32 -34.46
CA LYS A 81 -20.61 10.47 -35.11
C LYS A 81 -21.09 9.03 -35.31
N LEU A 82 -21.89 8.51 -34.40
CA LEU A 82 -22.52 7.20 -34.55
C LEU A 82 -23.61 7.15 -35.61
N GLU A 83 -24.03 8.27 -36.20
CA GLU A 83 -24.89 8.28 -37.39
C GLU A 83 -24.10 8.12 -38.70
N ASP A 84 -22.76 8.23 -38.64
CA ASP A 84 -21.87 7.99 -39.78
C ASP A 84 -21.52 6.50 -39.88
N ASP A 85 -21.99 5.87 -40.95
CA ASP A 85 -21.75 4.44 -41.21
C ASP A 85 -20.26 4.11 -41.36
N ALA A 86 -19.44 5.03 -41.88
CA ALA A 86 -17.99 4.80 -42.00
C ALA A 86 -17.31 4.76 -40.63
N TYR A 87 -17.70 5.65 -39.73
CA TYR A 87 -17.19 5.70 -38.36
C TYR A 87 -17.62 4.46 -37.56
N ARG A 88 -18.86 4.00 -37.73
CA ARG A 88 -19.35 2.76 -37.08
C ARG A 88 -18.58 1.52 -37.54
N ASP A 89 -18.30 1.43 -38.84
CA ASP A 89 -17.52 0.33 -39.40
C ASP A 89 -16.07 0.35 -38.87
N GLU A 90 -15.50 1.53 -38.64
CA GLU A 90 -14.17 1.71 -38.04
C GLU A 90 -14.13 1.28 -36.56
N VAL A 91 -15.10 1.70 -35.73
CA VAL A 91 -15.22 1.29 -34.31
C VAL A 91 -15.34 -0.23 -34.17
N ALA A 92 -15.99 -0.90 -35.13
CA ALA A 92 -16.14 -2.36 -35.11
C ALA A 92 -14.79 -3.11 -35.19
N PHE A 93 -13.72 -2.46 -35.66
CA PHE A 93 -12.35 -2.98 -35.68
C PHE A 93 -11.55 -2.53 -34.45
N VAL A 94 -11.90 -3.09 -33.30
CA VAL A 94 -11.36 -2.81 -31.94
C VAL A 94 -9.82 -2.83 -31.81
N ASN A 95 -9.08 -3.44 -32.75
CA ASN A 95 -7.61 -3.54 -32.70
C ASN A 95 -6.86 -2.62 -33.68
N GLY A 96 -7.55 -1.72 -34.40
CA GLY A 96 -6.93 -0.82 -35.37
C GLY A 96 -7.38 0.65 -35.30
N ALA A 97 -8.29 0.96 -34.38
CA ALA A 97 -8.84 2.29 -34.18
C ALA A 97 -7.78 3.25 -33.58
N ASP A 98 -7.56 4.38 -34.24
CA ASP A 98 -6.68 5.44 -33.76
C ASP A 98 -7.33 6.17 -32.58
N GLU A 99 -6.70 6.18 -31.40
CA GLU A 99 -7.17 6.85 -30.18
C GLU A 99 -7.39 8.36 -30.37
N MET A 100 -6.72 8.98 -31.35
CA MET A 100 -6.96 10.39 -31.70
C MET A 100 -8.31 10.62 -32.39
N VAL A 101 -8.81 9.60 -33.10
CA VAL A 101 -10.09 9.60 -33.83
C VAL A 101 -11.20 9.02 -32.96
N HIS A 102 -10.88 7.98 -32.19
CA HIS A 102 -11.76 7.24 -31.30
C HIS A 102 -11.53 7.63 -29.84
N ARG A 103 -11.83 8.89 -29.53
CA ARG A 103 -11.60 9.47 -28.20
C ARG A 103 -12.48 8.83 -27.13
N GLU A 104 -13.54 8.14 -27.52
CA GLU A 104 -14.36 7.29 -26.65
C GLU A 104 -13.60 6.10 -26.05
N LEU A 105 -12.46 5.70 -26.63
CA LEU A 105 -11.63 4.60 -26.10
C LEU A 105 -10.77 5.02 -24.90
N ILE A 106 -10.64 6.33 -24.65
CA ILE A 106 -9.80 6.90 -23.58
C ILE A 106 -10.57 7.03 -22.26
N VAL A 107 -11.92 7.04 -22.31
CA VAL A 107 -12.81 7.15 -21.14
C VAL A 107 -13.00 5.79 -20.46
#